data_AF-A0A1A5YK07-F1
#
_entry.id   AF-A0A1A5YK07-F1
#
_cell.length_a   1.000
_cell.length_b   1.000
_cell.length_c   1.000
_cell.angle_alpha   90.00
_cell.angle_beta   90.00
_cell.angle_gamma   90.00
#
_symmetry.space_group_name_H-M   'P 1'
#
loop_
_entity.id
_entity.type
_entity.pdbx_description
1 polymer ?
#
loop_
_entity_poly.entity_id
_entity_poly.type
_entity_poly.pdbx_seq_one_letter_code
_entity_poly.pdbx_strand_id
1 'polypeptide(L)' 'MTDNNKQHETQQLTDYTEARNKMNHSMMEDAQRIEGAGPPQKTDFRTLPKPLRIFGYCVMALLAAMLVFGVMTGFMD' A
#
# COMPACT_ATOMS: atom_id res chain seq x y z
N MET A 1 17.92 35.95 23.34
CA MET A 1 17.09 34.76 23.54
C MET A 1 17.66 33.67 22.67
N THR A 2 18.43 32.78 23.28
CA THR A 2 19.09 31.67 22.59
C THR A 2 18.10 30.53 22.54
N ASP A 3 17.50 30.31 21.36
CA ASP A 3 16.56 29.20 21.20
C ASP A 3 17.35 27.91 21.04
N ASN A 4 17.12 26.98 21.97
CA ASN A 4 17.83 25.72 22.03
C ASN A 4 17.25 24.79 20.96
N ASN A 5 18.05 24.46 19.95
CA ASN A 5 17.74 23.45 18.93
C ASN A 5 17.60 22.08 19.60
N LYS A 6 16.41 21.77 20.12
CA LYS A 6 16.08 20.46 20.67
C LYS A 6 15.85 19.49 19.53
N GLN A 7 16.91 18.82 19.10
CA GLN A 7 16.75 17.59 18.32
C GLN A 7 15.97 16.60 19.17
N HIS A 8 14.75 16.26 18.75
CA HIS A 8 13.96 15.25 19.40
C HIS A 8 14.59 13.88 19.17
N GLU A 9 14.57 13.01 20.18
CA GLU A 9 15.12 11.64 20.12
C GLU A 9 14.49 10.76 19.01
N THR A 10 13.41 11.24 18.37
CA THR A 10 12.76 10.62 17.22
C THR A 10 13.34 11.06 15.87
N GLN A 11 14.33 11.96 15.84
CA GLN A 11 15.10 12.23 14.62
C GLN A 11 15.93 10.99 14.28
N GLN A 12 15.46 10.26 13.26
CA GLN A 12 16.21 9.14 12.69
C GLN A 12 17.51 9.68 12.08
N LEU A 13 18.64 9.31 12.68
CA LEU A 13 19.93 9.31 12.00
C LEU A 13 19.88 8.24 10.91
N THR A 14 19.66 8.68 9.68
CA THR A 14 19.39 7.90 8.47
C THR A 14 20.39 6.77 8.19
N ASP A 15 21.61 6.81 8.75
CA ASP A 15 22.69 5.88 8.37
C ASP A 15 22.85 4.61 9.23
N TYR A 16 22.24 4.49 10.41
CA TYR A 16 22.36 3.27 11.24
C TYR A 16 21.14 2.34 11.15
N THR A 17 20.07 2.79 10.49
CA THR A 17 18.78 2.09 10.47
C THR A 17 18.78 0.93 9.47
N GLU A 18 19.50 1.02 8.35
CA GLU A 18 19.54 -0.05 7.34
C GLU A 18 20.18 -1.35 7.84
N ALA A 19 21.28 -1.25 8.61
CA ALA A 19 21.98 -2.43 9.12
C ALA A 19 21.23 -3.12 10.28
N ARG A 20 20.53 -2.35 11.12
CA ARG A 20 19.68 -2.88 12.21
C ARG A 20 18.34 -3.41 11.70
N ASN A 21 17.77 -2.81 10.67
CA ASN A 21 16.54 -3.28 10.04
C ASN A 21 16.69 -4.68 9.45
N LYS A 22 17.81 -5.00 8.79
CA LYS A 22 18.04 -6.37 8.25
C LYS A 22 18.13 -7.44 9.33
N MET A 23 18.68 -7.14 10.51
CA MET A 23 18.83 -8.11 11.60
C MET A 23 17.54 -8.34 12.40
N ASN A 24 16.73 -7.30 12.59
CA ASN A 24 15.46 -7.39 13.35
C ASN A 24 14.26 -7.82 12.49
N HIS A 25 14.39 -7.79 11.15
CA HIS A 25 13.30 -8.11 10.24
C HIS A 25 12.77 -9.55 10.40
N SER A 26 13.65 -10.50 10.72
CA SER A 26 13.29 -11.92 10.85
C SER A 26 12.55 -12.24 12.14
N MET A 27 12.93 -11.60 13.26
CA MET A 27 12.26 -11.82 14.56
C MET A 27 10.92 -11.10 14.68
N MET A 28 10.70 -10.05 13.89
CA MET A 28 9.45 -9.28 13.90
C MET A 28 8.56 -9.59 12.70
N GLU A 29 8.95 -10.52 11.83
CA GLU A 29 8.22 -10.85 10.59
C GLU A 29 6.80 -11.38 10.87
N ASP A 30 6.67 -12.22 11.90
CA ASP A 30 5.37 -12.73 12.35
C ASP A 30 4.49 -11.62 12.94
N ALA A 31 5.07 -10.70 13.72
CA ALA A 31 4.36 -9.55 14.29
C ALA A 31 3.90 -8.58 13.20
N GLN A 32 4.79 -8.28 12.25
CA GLN A 32 4.52 -7.48 11.05
C GLN A 32 3.43 -8.09 10.16
N ARG A 33 3.41 -9.42 10.01
CA ARG A 33 2.35 -10.14 9.29
C ARG A 33 1.00 -9.99 9.99
N ILE A 34 0.97 -10.02 11.33
CA ILE A 34 -0.26 -9.92 12.13
C ILE A 34 -0.79 -8.48 12.14
N GLU A 35 0.10 -7.50 12.24
CA GLU A 35 -0.25 -6.07 12.30
C GLU A 35 -0.56 -5.46 10.92
N GLY A 36 -0.35 -6.22 9.84
CA GLY A 36 -0.43 -5.71 8.47
C GLY A 36 0.71 -4.75 8.12
N ALA A 37 1.72 -4.64 8.97
CA ALA A 37 2.91 -3.84 8.77
C ALA A 37 3.91 -4.63 7.92
N GLY A 38 3.73 -4.64 6.60
CA GLY A 38 4.66 -5.24 5.65
C GLY A 38 4.56 -4.56 4.29
N PRO A 39 5.52 -4.75 3.38
CA PRO A 39 5.41 -4.21 2.04
C PRO A 39 4.10 -4.71 1.40
N PRO A 40 3.32 -3.83 0.74
CA PRO A 40 2.03 -4.19 0.18
C PRO A 40 2.19 -5.40 -0.76
N GLN A 41 1.57 -6.51 -0.39
CA GLN A 41 1.62 -7.72 -1.21
C GLN A 41 0.69 -7.55 -2.40
N LYS A 42 1.18 -7.94 -3.59
CA LYS A 42 0.35 -7.95 -4.79
C LYS A 42 -0.79 -8.94 -4.59
N THR A 43 -2.02 -8.45 -4.62
CA THR A 43 -3.20 -9.30 -4.50
C THR A 43 -3.44 -10.05 -5.82
N ASP A 44 -3.37 -11.38 -5.79
CA ASP A 44 -3.78 -12.21 -6.92
C ASP A 44 -5.29 -12.43 -6.90
N PHE A 45 -6.00 -11.86 -7.87
CA PHE A 45 -7.45 -12.04 -7.99
C PHE A 45 -7.88 -13.51 -8.20
N ARG A 46 -6.96 -14.36 -8.68
CA ARG A 46 -7.20 -15.80 -8.89
C ARG A 46 -7.18 -16.61 -7.60
N THR A 47 -6.69 -16.06 -6.49
CA THR A 47 -6.69 -16.73 -5.19
C THR A 47 -7.84 -16.28 -4.30
N LEU A 48 -8.56 -15.21 -4.68
CA LEU A 48 -9.68 -14.69 -3.91
C LEU A 48 -10.87 -15.68 -3.87
N PRO A 49 -11.65 -15.72 -2.77
CA PRO A 49 -12.89 -16.46 -2.68
C PRO A 49 -13.85 -16.09 -3.81
N LYS A 50 -14.59 -17.09 -4.33
CA LYS A 50 -15.54 -16.91 -5.44
C LYS A 50 -16.43 -15.66 -5.33
N PRO A 51 -17.10 -15.35 -4.21
CA PRO A 51 -17.96 -14.16 -4.13
C PRO A 51 -17.19 -12.86 -4.29
N LEU A 52 -16.02 -12.74 -3.65
CA LEU A 52 -15.21 -11.54 -3.69
C LEU A 52 -14.58 -11.32 -5.08
N ARG A 53 -14.23 -12.43 -5.75
CA ARG A 53 -13.73 -12.41 -7.13
C ARG A 53 -14.79 -11.89 -8.10
N ILE A 54 -16.02 -12.40 -8.01
CA ILE A 54 -17.15 -11.97 -8.86
C ILE A 54 -17.42 -10.48 -8.62
N PHE A 55 -17.49 -10.06 -7.36
CA PHE A 55 -17.68 -8.66 -7.01
C PHE A 55 -16.60 -7.76 -7.64
N GLY A 56 -15.33 -8.14 -7.50
CA GLY A 56 -14.21 -7.40 -8.10
C GLY A 56 -14.33 -7.27 -9.61
N TYR A 57 -14.69 -8.35 -10.32
CA TYR A 57 -14.91 -8.30 -11.76
C TYR A 57 -16.11 -7.44 -12.16
N CYS A 58 -17.22 -7.48 -11.41
CA CYS A 58 -18.38 -6.63 -11.68
C CYS A 58 -18.03 -5.14 -11.57
N VAL A 59 -17.30 -4.75 -10.51
CA VAL A 59 -16.87 -3.36 -10.32
C VAL A 59 -15.92 -2.93 -11.44
N MET A 60 -14.94 -3.75 -11.79
CA MET A 60 -14.01 -3.45 -12.88
C MET A 60 -14.72 -3.30 -14.23
N ALA A 61 -15.72 -4.14 -14.50
CA ALA A 61 -16.54 -4.04 -15.71
C ALA A 61 -17.35 -2.74 -15.77
N LEU A 62 -17.94 -2.32 -14.64
CA LEU A 62 -18.66 -1.04 -14.55
C LEU A 62 -17.74 0.16 -14.79
N LEU A 63 -16.57 0.18 -14.16
CA LEU A 63 -15.59 1.25 -14.36
C LEU A 63 -15.11 1.31 -15.82
N ALA A 64 -14.86 0.15 -16.44
CA ALA A 64 -14.52 0.09 -17.85
C ALA A 64 -15.65 0.61 -18.74
N ALA A 65 -16.90 0.27 -18.45
CA ALA A 65 -18.06 0.76 -19.19
C ALA A 65 -18.23 2.29 -19.05
N MET A 66 -18.07 2.84 -17.85
CA MET A 66 -18.12 4.28 -17.61
C MET A 66 -17.01 5.02 -18.37
N LEU A 67 -15.80 4.45 -18.39
CA LEU A 67 -14.68 5.03 -19.12
C LEU A 67 -14.94 5.03 -20.63
N VAL A 68 -15.41 3.91 -21.19
CA VAL A 68 -15.78 3.83 -22.62
C VAL A 68 -16.89 4.83 -22.92
N PHE A 69 -17.92 4.90 -22.09
CA PHE A 69 -19.03 5.85 -22.29
C PHE A 69 -18.55 7.29 -22.28
N GLY A 70 -17.76 7.68 -21.28
CA GLY A 70 -17.23 9.05 -21.17
C GLY A 70 -16.32 9.44 -22.34
N VAL A 71 -15.49 8.50 -22.80
CA VAL A 71 -14.64 8.71 -23.99
C VAL A 71 -15.52 8.86 -25.25
N MET A 72 -16.53 7.99 -25.43
CA MET A 72 -17.43 8.06 -26.58
C MET A 72 -18.22 9.37 -26.62
N THR A 73 -18.76 9.81 -25.49
CA THR A 73 -19.48 11.10 -25.41
C THR A 73 -18.55 12.28 -25.62
N GLY A 74 -17.32 12.24 -25.10
CA GLY A 74 -16.34 13.30 -25.31
C GLY A 74 -15.79 13.43 -26.73
N PHE A 75 -15.99 12.42 -27.59
CA PHE A 75 -15.70 12.52 -29.03
C PHE A 75 -16.93 12.94 -29.87
N MET A 76 -18.12 12.96 -29.26
CA MET A 76 -19.38 13.35 -29.91
C MET A 76 -19.71 14.84 -29.73
N ASP A 77 -19.04 15.53 -28.80
CA ASP A 77 -18.94 16.99 -28.69
C ASP A 77 -17.80 17.54 -29.57
#